data_AF-A0AAD0TS83-F1
#
_entry.id   AF-A0AAD0TS83-F1
#
_cell.length_a   1.000
_cell.length_b   1.000
_cell.length_c   1.000
_cell.angle_alpha   90.00
_cell.angle_beta   90.00
_cell.angle_gamma   90.00
#
_symmetry.space_group_name_H-M   'P 1'
#
loop_
_entity.id
_entity.type
_entity.pdbx_description
1 polymer ?
#
loop_
_entity_poly.entity_id
_entity_poly.type
_entity_poly.pdbx_seq_one_letter_code
_entity_poly.pdbx_strand_id
1 'polypeptide(L)' 'MSETKRTVKRAKTVVPKFDKADLLMASAFTKLEVDILKVVLEEDKQYSLEQAKSEINKFKEAI' A
#
# COMPACT_ATOMS: atom_id res chain seq x y z
N MET A 1 -25.66 0.58 -38.86
CA MET A 1 -24.28 1.05 -39.08
C MET A 1 -23.78 1.60 -37.76
N SER A 2 -22.51 1.31 -37.49
CA SER A 2 -21.68 1.70 -36.35
C SER A 2 -21.84 3.18 -35.98
N GLU A 3 -21.57 3.67 -34.77
CA GLU A 3 -20.22 3.86 -34.23
C GLU A 3 -20.23 4.09 -32.70
N THR A 4 -19.53 3.22 -31.99
CA THR A 4 -19.20 3.33 -30.57
C THR A 4 -18.11 4.38 -30.38
N LYS A 5 -18.44 5.58 -29.88
CA LYS A 5 -17.43 6.53 -29.38
C LYS A 5 -16.89 6.04 -28.03
N ARG A 6 -15.76 5.32 -28.08
CA ARG A 6 -14.87 5.07 -26.93
C ARG A 6 -14.33 6.41 -26.42
N THR A 7 -14.95 6.96 -25.39
CA THR A 7 -14.27 7.91 -24.50
C THR A 7 -13.42 7.11 -23.53
N VAL A 8 -12.11 7.13 -23.78
CA VAL A 8 -11.05 6.56 -22.96
C VAL A 8 -11.12 7.23 -21.58
N LYS A 9 -11.81 6.59 -20.62
CA LYS A 9 -11.65 6.94 -19.21
C LYS A 9 -10.21 6.58 -18.86
N ARG A 10 -9.33 7.58 -18.78
CA ARG A 10 -8.01 7.44 -18.15
C ARG A 10 -8.25 6.68 -16.85
N ALA A 11 -7.84 5.42 -16.80
CA ALA A 11 -7.88 4.64 -15.58
C ALA A 11 -7.01 5.41 -14.59
N LYS A 12 -7.61 6.15 -13.67
CA LYS A 12 -6.92 6.51 -12.44
C LYS A 12 -6.49 5.16 -11.89
N THR A 13 -5.20 4.86 -11.95
CA THR A 13 -4.63 3.74 -11.21
C THR A 13 -4.95 4.03 -9.76
N VAL A 14 -6.07 3.51 -9.28
CA VAL A 14 -6.48 3.64 -7.89
C VAL A 14 -5.48 2.76 -7.17
N VAL A 15 -4.41 3.36 -6.66
CA VAL A 15 -3.44 2.64 -5.84
C VAL A 15 -4.23 2.15 -4.62
N PRO A 16 -4.40 0.83 -4.46
CA PRO A 16 -5.17 0.31 -3.35
C PRO A 16 -4.47 0.71 -2.05
N LYS A 17 -5.25 1.33 -1.17
CA LYS A 17 -4.83 1.69 0.17
C LYS A 17 -5.42 0.70 1.14
N PHE A 18 -4.65 0.38 2.15
CA PHE A 18 -4.96 -0.62 3.14
C PHE A 18 -4.76 0.00 4.51
N ASP A 19 -5.64 -0.37 5.44
CA ASP A 19 -5.48 -0.05 6.84
C ASP A 19 -4.30 -0.83 7.42
N LYS A 20 -3.79 -0.37 8.56
CA LYS A 20 -2.69 -1.03 9.25
C LYS A 20 -2.99 -2.52 9.47
N ALA A 21 -4.19 -2.87 9.92
CA ALA A 21 -4.58 -4.26 10.15
C ALA A 21 -4.46 -5.13 8.89
N ASP A 22 -4.94 -4.65 7.74
CA ASP A 22 -4.83 -5.35 6.46
C ASP A 22 -3.37 -5.52 6.02
N LEU A 23 -2.52 -4.51 6.22
CA LEU A 23 -1.09 -4.59 5.91
C LEU A 23 -0.36 -5.58 6.82
N LEU A 24 -0.74 -5.65 8.10
CA LEU A 24 -0.17 -6.59 9.07
C LEU A 24 -0.61 -8.03 8.81
N MET A 25 -1.78 -8.24 8.21
CA MET A 25 -2.29 -9.55 7.81
C MET A 25 -1.88 -9.94 6.39
N ALA A 26 -1.34 -9.01 5.61
CA ALA A 26 -0.90 -9.28 4.25
C ALA A 26 0.31 -10.23 4.25
N SER A 27 0.21 -11.31 3.49
CA SER A 27 1.33 -12.25 3.23
C SER A 27 2.50 -11.63 2.45
N ALA A 28 2.40 -10.34 2.10
CA ALA A 28 3.42 -9.58 1.38
C ALA A 28 4.60 -9.14 2.25
N PHE A 29 4.49 -9.28 3.58
CA PHE A 29 5.50 -8.86 4.55
C PHE A 29 5.96 -10.04 5.39
N THR A 30 7.26 -10.07 5.72
CA THR A 30 7.83 -11.04 6.67
C THR A 30 7.47 -10.67 8.10
N LYS A 31 7.63 -11.62 9.04
CA LYS A 31 7.29 -11.40 10.45
C LYS A 31 8.02 -10.20 11.07
N LEU A 32 9.28 -9.98 10.69
CA LEU A 32 10.07 -8.81 11.12
C LEU A 32 9.53 -7.52 10.50
N GLU A 33 9.16 -7.53 9.22
CA GLU A 33 8.58 -6.37 8.54
C GLU A 33 7.21 -6.01 9.10
N VAL A 34 6.38 -7.01 9.43
CA VAL A 34 5.11 -6.81 10.14
C VAL A 34 5.36 -6.15 11.50
N ASP A 35 6.41 -6.55 12.23
CA ASP A 35 6.75 -5.92 13.51
C ASP A 35 7.16 -4.45 13.33
N ILE A 36 7.98 -4.16 12.31
CA ILE A 36 8.33 -2.78 11.94
C ILE A 36 7.08 -1.98 11.56
N LEU A 37 6.18 -2.54 10.74
CA LEU A 37 4.92 -1.88 10.35
C LEU A 37 4.02 -1.60 11.55
N LYS A 38 4.05 -2.43 12.61
CA LYS A 38 3.30 -2.13 13.85
C LYS A 38 3.82 -0.88 14.55
N VAL A 39 5.13 -0.64 14.47
CA VAL A 39 5.78 0.50 15.11
C VAL A 39 5.68 1.76 14.25
N VAL A 40 5.88 1.63 12.93
CA VAL A 40 6.01 2.77 12.01
C VAL A 40 4.66 3.24 11.46
N LEU A 41 3.69 2.34 11.27
CA LEU A 41 2.38 2.74 10.76
C LEU A 41 1.44 3.20 11.88
N GLU A 42 0.75 4.31 11.62
CA GLU A 42 -0.31 4.84 12.47
C GLU A 42 -1.63 4.10 12.22
N GLU A 43 -2.45 3.88 13.26
CA GLU A 43 -3.69 3.11 13.17
C GLU A 43 -4.79 3.83 12.38
N ASP A 44 -4.85 5.16 12.47
CA ASP A 44 -5.84 6.00 11.78
C ASP A 44 -5.45 6.37 10.34
N LYS A 45 -4.37 5.77 9.80
CA LYS A 45 -3.88 6.06 8.45
C LYS A 45 -3.89 4.84 7.56
N GLN A 46 -4.25 5.09 6.31
CA GLN A 46 -4.22 4.09 5.25
C GLN A 46 -2.98 4.28 4.37
N TYR A 47 -2.32 3.17 4.07
CA TYR A 47 -1.09 3.15 3.29
C TYR A 47 -1.24 2.19 2.11
N SER A 48 -0.60 2.51 0.99
CA SER A 48 -0.42 1.51 -0.06
C SER A 48 0.67 0.51 0.33
N LEU A 49 0.70 -0.65 -0.34
CA LEU A 49 1.78 -1.62 -0.15
C LEU A 49 3.17 -1.03 -0.41
N GLU A 50 3.28 -0.13 -1.40
CA GLU A 50 4.54 0.56 -1.71
C GLU A 50 4.96 1.52 -0.61
N GLN A 51 4.00 2.27 -0.05
CA GLN A 51 4.28 3.17 1.09
C GLN A 51 4.72 2.38 2.32
N ALA A 52 4.02 1.29 2.65
CA ALA A 52 4.39 0.41 3.76
C ALA A 52 5.81 -0.15 3.58
N LYS A 53 6.17 -0.60 2.37
CA LYS A 53 7.54 -1.04 2.05
C LYS A 53 8.57 0.08 2.18
N SER A 54 8.22 1.29 1.75
CA SER A 54 9.11 2.46 1.88
C SER A 54 9.38 2.80 3.34
N GLU A 55 8.36 2.77 4.20
CA GLU A 55 8.49 3.01 5.64
C GLU A 55 9.34 1.94 6.33
N ILE A 56 9.17 0.66 5.96
CA ILE A 56 10.05 -0.42 6.43
C ILE A 56 11.51 -0.16 6.03
N ASN A 57 11.77 0.21 4.78
CA ASN A 57 13.14 0.46 4.31
C ASN A 57 13.77 1.64 5.04
N LYS A 58 13.04 2.75 5.20
CA LYS A 58 13.53 3.90 5.99
C LYS A 58 13.86 3.51 7.43
N PHE A 59 13.03 2.69 8.06
CA PHE A 59 13.30 2.19 9.40
C PHE A 59 14.55 1.31 9.45
N LYS A 60 14.75 0.44 8.46
CA LYS A 60 15.94 -0.42 8.34
C LYS A 60 17.23 0.35 8.03
N GLU A 61 17.16 1.46 7.29
CA GLU A 61 18.32 2.31 7.01
C GLU A 61 18.68 3.25 8.17
N ALA A 62 17.74 3.50 9.09
CA ALA A 62 17.95 4.37 10.25
C ALA A 62 18.61 3.66 11.45
N ILE A 63 18.83 2.35 11.37
CA ILE A 63 19.47 1.49 12.39
C ILE A 63 20.82 0.98 11.90
#